data_AF-U5MQU7-F1
#
_entry.id   AF-U5MQU7-F1
#
_cell.length_a   1.000
_cell.length_b   1.000
_cell.length_c   1.000
_cell.angle_alpha   90.00
_cell.angle_beta   90.00
_cell.angle_gamma   90.00
#
_symmetry.space_group_name_H-M   'P 1'
#
loop_
_entity.id
_entity.type
_entity.pdbx_description
1 polymer ?
#
loop_
_entity_poly.entity_id
_entity_poly.type
_entity_poly.pdbx_seq_one_letter_code
_entity_poly.pdbx_strand_id
1 'polypeptide(L)'
;MIIESKLLKIIEDEIIKACRDEVKEGNSQELLGLEIQYFYDGEFADIGFKIIMFDNDEDEGYSIYKSLILDYQEIKESLLYIIGREEKANKYDTIRTIAKEIKEHIEKIEWNEIVQTSEEFYFDLVNYD
;
A
#
# COMPACT_ATOMS: atom_id res chain seq x y z
N MET A 1 0.94 -0.50 -17.67
CA MET A 1 0.04 0.25 -16.80
C MET A 1 -1.36 -0.26 -17.02
N ILE A 2 -1.71 -1.25 -16.21
CA ILE A 2 -3.03 -1.87 -16.11
C ILE A 2 -3.97 -0.92 -15.34
N ILE A 3 -3.42 -0.19 -14.37
CA ILE A 3 -4.16 0.75 -13.53
C ILE A 3 -4.18 2.15 -14.15
N GLU A 4 -5.33 2.80 -14.18
CA GLU A 4 -5.44 4.20 -14.63
C GLU A 4 -4.71 5.15 -13.67
N SER A 5 -4.07 6.20 -14.20
CA SER A 5 -3.33 7.17 -13.37
C SER A 5 -4.19 7.86 -12.31
N LYS A 6 -5.48 8.07 -12.58
CA LYS A 6 -6.44 8.59 -11.58
C LYS A 6 -6.55 7.66 -10.38
N LEU A 7 -6.55 6.34 -10.61
CA LEU A 7 -6.68 5.34 -9.55
C LEU A 7 -5.42 5.26 -8.69
N LEU A 8 -4.25 5.28 -9.34
CA LEU A 8 -2.96 5.33 -8.64
C LEU A 8 -2.88 6.56 -7.73
N LYS A 9 -3.37 7.71 -8.19
CA LYS A 9 -3.37 8.94 -7.39
C LYS A 9 -4.26 8.84 -6.16
N ILE A 10 -5.43 8.22 -6.26
CA ILE A 10 -6.29 8.04 -5.08
C ILE A 10 -5.65 7.11 -4.05
N ILE A 11 -5.03 6.02 -4.51
CA ILE A 11 -4.30 5.08 -3.64
C ILE A 11 -3.13 5.81 -2.94
N GLU A 12 -2.35 6.58 -3.70
CA GLU A 12 -1.28 7.42 -3.17
C GLU A 12 -1.78 8.37 -2.08
N ASP A 13 -2.85 9.11 -2.33
CA ASP A 13 -3.38 10.10 -1.38
C ASP A 13 -3.82 9.44 -0.05
N GLU A 14 -4.41 8.24 -0.10
CA GLU A 14 -4.81 7.49 1.10
C GLU A 14 -3.62 6.93 1.88
N ILE A 15 -2.58 6.42 1.20
CA ILE A 15 -1.36 5.95 1.87
C ILE A 15 -0.64 7.12 2.53
N ILE A 16 -0.49 8.26 1.82
CA ILE A 16 0.12 9.47 2.37
C ILE A 16 -0.63 9.95 3.60
N LYS A 17 -1.96 10.03 3.52
CA LYS A 17 -2.81 10.41 4.65
C LYS A 17 -2.61 9.47 5.83
N ALA A 18 -2.64 8.16 5.58
CA ALA A 18 -2.42 7.17 6.60
C ALA A 18 -1.05 7.31 7.28
N CYS A 19 0.03 7.54 6.53
CA CYS A 19 1.36 7.78 7.10
C CYS A 19 1.41 9.05 7.95
N ARG A 20 0.78 10.14 7.50
CA ARG A 20 0.73 11.42 8.24
C ARG A 20 -0.08 11.34 9.53
N ASP A 21 -1.13 10.51 9.55
CA ASP A 21 -1.94 10.31 10.75
C ASP A 21 -1.14 9.65 11.88
N GLU A 22 -0.17 8.79 11.51
CA GLU A 22 0.66 8.05 12.47
C GLU A 22 1.99 8.75 12.77
N VAL A 23 2.69 9.25 11.75
CA VAL A 23 3.99 9.94 11.87
C VAL A 23 3.77 11.45 11.94
N LYS A 24 3.57 11.94 13.17
CA LYS A 24 3.30 13.37 13.42
C LYS A 24 4.60 14.16 13.60
N GLU A 25 4.64 15.34 13.01
CA GLU A 25 5.76 16.27 13.12
C GLU A 25 6.06 16.59 14.60
N GLY A 26 7.32 16.43 15.01
CA GLY A 26 7.80 16.72 16.36
C GLY A 26 7.62 15.58 17.38
N ASN A 27 7.13 14.41 16.96
CA ASN A 27 7.16 13.20 17.79
C ASN A 27 8.41 12.33 17.50
N SER A 28 8.61 11.30 18.32
CA SER A 28 9.67 10.29 18.20
C SER A 28 9.45 9.26 17.08
N GLN A 29 8.26 9.21 16.47
CA GLN A 29 7.93 8.22 15.46
C GLN A 29 8.55 8.54 14.10
N GLU A 30 9.05 7.51 13.42
CA GLU A 30 9.55 7.58 12.06
C GLU A 30 8.92 6.50 11.19
N LEU A 31 8.74 6.81 9.91
CA LEU A 31 8.38 5.82 8.92
C LEU A 31 9.59 4.94 8.61
N LEU A 32 9.51 3.65 8.95
CA LEU A 32 10.57 2.66 8.72
C LEU A 32 10.31 1.84 7.45
N GLY A 33 9.05 1.64 7.07
CA GLY A 33 8.77 0.95 5.82
C GLY A 33 7.31 0.95 5.42
N LEU A 34 7.08 0.62 4.16
CA LEU A 34 5.75 0.42 3.58
C LEU A 34 5.71 -0.90 2.80
N GLU A 35 4.78 -1.78 3.16
CA GLU A 35 4.52 -3.00 2.40
C GLU A 35 3.20 -2.83 1.65
N ILE A 36 3.21 -3.04 0.33
CA ILE A 36 1.98 -3.27 -0.44
C ILE A 36 1.66 -4.75 -0.32
N GLN A 37 0.44 -5.06 0.11
CA GLN A 37 0.01 -6.42 0.38
C GLN A 37 -1.08 -6.83 -0.60
N TYR A 38 -1.04 -8.07 -1.08
CA TYR A 38 -2.06 -8.62 -1.94
C TYR A 38 -2.42 -10.05 -1.56
N PHE A 39 -3.65 -10.45 -1.90
CA PHE A 39 -4.20 -11.77 -1.60
C PHE A 39 -5.13 -12.24 -2.73
N TYR A 40 -5.13 -13.54 -3.01
CA TYR A 40 -6.10 -14.19 -3.89
C TYR A 40 -6.30 -15.67 -3.57
N ASP A 41 -7.51 -16.07 -3.18
CA ASP A 41 -7.84 -17.48 -2.87
C ASP A 41 -8.56 -18.23 -4.00
N GLY A 42 -8.84 -17.56 -5.12
CA GLY A 42 -9.64 -18.12 -6.21
C GLY A 42 -11.09 -17.60 -6.28
N GLU A 43 -11.56 -16.92 -5.24
CA GLU A 43 -12.90 -16.32 -5.12
C GLU A 43 -12.83 -14.84 -4.74
N PHE A 44 -11.91 -14.50 -3.84
CA PHE A 44 -11.69 -13.16 -3.30
C PHE A 44 -10.31 -12.66 -3.68
N ALA A 45 -10.22 -11.35 -3.94
CA ALA A 45 -8.97 -10.63 -4.16
C ALA A 45 -8.93 -9.42 -3.22
N ASP A 46 -7.78 -9.17 -2.62
CA ASP A 46 -7.56 -8.00 -1.77
C ASP A 46 -6.21 -7.34 -2.08
N ILE A 47 -6.17 -6.01 -1.96
CA ILE A 47 -4.95 -5.21 -2.07
C ILE A 47 -4.97 -4.20 -0.93
N GLY A 48 -4.07 -4.38 0.03
CA GLY A 48 -3.93 -3.52 1.21
C GLY A 48 -2.52 -2.96 1.34
N PHE A 49 -2.26 -2.27 2.44
CA PHE A 49 -0.91 -1.83 2.77
C PHE A 49 -0.64 -1.91 4.27
N LYS A 50 0.64 -2.00 4.62
CA LYS A 50 1.11 -2.01 6.00
C LYS A 50 2.15 -0.92 6.16
N ILE A 51 1.95 -0.10 7.18
CA ILE A 51 2.87 0.96 7.60
C ILE A 51 3.73 0.37 8.72
N ILE A 52 5.03 0.35 8.52
CA ILE A 52 6.01 0.00 9.55
C ILE A 52 6.63 1.27 10.08
N MET A 53 6.62 1.41 11.40
CA MET A 53 7.15 2.57 12.09
C MET A 53 8.16 2.16 13.14
N PHE A 54 9.00 3.11 13.49
CA PHE A 54 9.96 3.01 14.56
C PHE A 54 9.69 4.12 15.57
N ASP A 55 9.59 3.79 16.85
CA ASP A 55 9.52 4.78 17.92
C ASP A 55 10.90 4.95 18.55
N ASN A 56 11.51 6.11 18.34
CA ASN A 56 12.84 6.41 18.89
C ASN A 56 12.88 6.52 20.42
N ASP A 57 11.75 6.83 21.07
CA ASP A 57 11.71 6.96 22.53
C ASP A 57 11.66 5.58 23.21
N GLU A 58 10.99 4.61 22.57
CA GLU A 58 10.84 3.24 23.09
C GLU A 58 11.89 2.27 22.52
N ASP A 59 12.63 2.66 21.47
CA ASP A 59 13.56 1.79 20.72
C ASP A 59 12.85 0.54 20.18
N GLU A 60 11.58 0.70 19.79
CA GLU A 60 10.70 -0.38 19.36
C GLU A 60 10.10 -0.12 17.98
N GLY A 61 10.12 -1.17 17.14
CA GLY A 61 9.43 -1.18 15.85
C GLY A 61 8.03 -1.76 16.01
N TYR A 62 7.04 -1.08 15.44
CA TYR A 62 5.67 -1.59 15.37
C TYR A 62 5.08 -1.35 13.98
N SER A 63 4.01 -2.09 13.68
CA SER A 63 3.37 -1.99 12.38
C SER A 63 1.87 -1.84 12.52
N ILE A 64 1.32 -0.95 11.71
CA ILE A 64 -0.11 -0.76 11.59
C ILE A 64 -0.51 -1.28 10.22
N TYR A 65 -1.34 -2.31 10.21
CA TYR A 65 -2.01 -2.73 9.00
C TYR A 65 -3.19 -1.78 8.76
N LYS A 66 -3.18 -1.12 7.61
CA LYS A 66 -4.36 -0.43 7.10
C LYS A 66 -4.75 -1.15 5.82
N SER A 67 -5.80 -1.96 5.93
CA SER A 67 -6.51 -2.34 4.73
C SER A 67 -6.96 -1.03 4.09
N LEU A 68 -6.69 -0.89 2.79
CA LEU A 68 -7.54 -0.07 1.95
C LEU A 68 -8.92 -0.72 2.00
N ILE A 69 -9.67 -0.46 3.08
CA ILE A 69 -11.11 -0.62 3.05
C ILE A 69 -11.56 0.51 2.15
N LEU A 70 -11.49 0.23 0.85
CA LEU A 70 -11.88 1.12 -0.23
C LEU A 70 -13.39 1.34 -0.09
N ASP A 71 -13.79 2.22 0.82
CA ASP A 71 -15.17 2.70 0.93
C ASP A 71 -15.53 3.60 -0.27
N TYR A 72 -14.58 3.77 -1.20
CA TYR A 72 -14.79 4.18 -2.58
C TYR A 72 -15.19 2.97 -3.43
N GLN A 73 -16.50 2.70 -3.54
CA GLN A 73 -17.05 1.71 -4.46
C GLN A 73 -16.38 1.75 -5.86
N GLU A 74 -16.05 2.93 -6.40
CA GLU A 74 -15.42 3.08 -7.72
C GLU A 74 -14.06 2.36 -7.87
N ILE A 75 -13.21 2.38 -6.83
CA ILE A 75 -11.86 1.80 -6.92
C ILE A 75 -11.94 0.29 -6.85
N LYS A 76 -12.72 -0.22 -5.89
CA LYS A 76 -12.98 -1.63 -5.73
C LYS A 76 -13.65 -2.20 -6.97
N GLU A 77 -14.63 -1.50 -7.54
CA GLU A 77 -15.28 -1.89 -8.78
C GLU A 77 -14.30 -1.87 -9.96
N SER A 78 -13.43 -0.87 -10.07
CA SER A 78 -12.45 -0.79 -11.16
C SER A 78 -11.42 -1.93 -11.09
N LEU A 79 -10.87 -2.22 -9.91
CA LEU A 79 -9.91 -3.30 -9.70
C LEU A 79 -10.56 -4.68 -9.88
N LEU A 80 -11.73 -4.91 -9.27
CA LEU A 80 -12.49 -6.16 -9.45
C LEU A 80 -12.97 -6.33 -10.89
N TYR A 81 -13.27 -5.25 -11.61
CA TYR A 81 -13.62 -5.29 -13.03
C TYR A 81 -12.44 -5.76 -13.87
N ILE A 82 -11.23 -5.22 -13.64
CA ILE A 82 -10.01 -5.66 -14.34
C ILE A 82 -9.77 -7.15 -14.06
N ILE A 83 -9.77 -7.55 -12.79
CA ILE A 83 -9.54 -8.95 -12.38
C ILE A 83 -10.65 -9.89 -12.89
N GLY A 84 -11.90 -9.43 -12.93
CA GLY A 84 -13.06 -10.20 -13.33
C GLY A 84 -13.08 -10.59 -14.81
N ARG A 85 -12.30 -9.90 -15.66
CA ARG A 85 -12.17 -10.20 -17.09
C ARG A 85 -11.17 -11.32 -17.38
N GLU A 86 -10.33 -11.66 -16.41
CA GLU A 86 -9.28 -12.63 -16.56
C GLU A 86 -9.76 -14.06 -16.28
N GLU A 87 -9.20 -15.03 -16.99
CA GLU A 87 -9.40 -16.43 -16.66
C GLU A 87 -8.85 -16.75 -15.27
N LYS A 88 -9.39 -17.76 -14.59
CA LYS A 88 -9.01 -18.10 -13.20
C LYS A 88 -7.48 -18.27 -13.02
N ALA A 89 -6.80 -18.84 -14.03
CA ALA A 89 -5.36 -19.02 -14.01
C ALA A 89 -4.56 -17.70 -14.09
N ASN A 90 -5.09 -16.67 -14.75
CA ASN A 90 -4.42 -15.39 -14.97
C ASN A 90 -4.73 -14.34 -13.89
N LYS A 91 -5.77 -14.58 -13.07
CA LYS A 91 -6.18 -13.65 -12.01
C LYS A 91 -5.07 -13.40 -10.99
N TYR A 92 -4.35 -14.44 -10.58
CA TYR A 92 -3.23 -14.30 -9.63
C TYR A 92 -2.12 -13.39 -10.20
N ASP A 93 -1.69 -13.65 -11.44
CA ASP A 93 -0.66 -12.84 -12.10
C ASP A 93 -1.12 -11.40 -12.32
N THR A 94 -2.42 -11.20 -12.59
CA THR A 94 -3.02 -9.88 -12.74
C THR A 94 -3.01 -9.11 -11.43
N ILE A 95 -3.45 -9.71 -10.33
CA ILE A 95 -3.43 -9.10 -9.00
C ILE A 95 -2.01 -8.74 -8.59
N ARG A 96 -1.06 -9.65 -8.79
CA ARG A 96 0.36 -9.40 -8.55
C ARG A 96 0.89 -8.24 -9.38
N THR A 97 0.48 -8.14 -10.64
CA THR A 97 0.89 -7.03 -11.52
C THR A 97 0.32 -5.71 -11.05
N ILE A 98 -0.95 -5.68 -10.65
CA ILE A 98 -1.61 -4.50 -10.07
C ILE A 98 -0.88 -4.04 -8.80
N ALA A 99 -0.63 -4.96 -7.86
CA ALA A 99 0.07 -4.65 -6.61
C ALA A 99 1.50 -4.13 -6.86
N LYS A 100 2.19 -4.70 -7.87
CA LYS A 100 3.50 -4.21 -8.31
C LYS A 100 3.44 -2.80 -8.90
N GLU A 101 2.46 -2.51 -9.76
CA GLU A 101 2.28 -1.16 -10.31
C GLU A 101 2.00 -0.13 -9.21
N ILE A 102 1.21 -0.49 -8.20
CA ILE A 102 0.98 0.35 -7.01
C ILE A 102 2.29 0.58 -6.26
N LYS A 103 3.03 -0.48 -5.91
CA LYS A 103 4.33 -0.34 -5.22
C LYS A 103 5.27 0.60 -5.98
N GLU A 104 5.47 0.35 -7.27
CA GLU A 104 6.39 1.14 -8.11
C GLU A 104 5.96 2.61 -8.25
N HIS A 105 4.66 2.90 -8.10
CA HIS A 105 4.15 4.27 -8.07
C HIS A 105 4.46 4.94 -6.74
N ILE A 106 4.19 4.26 -5.62
CA ILE A 106 4.37 4.77 -4.27
C ILE A 106 5.85 4.93 -3.88
N GLU A 107 6.70 4.02 -4.34
CA GLU A 107 8.14 4.01 -4.11
C GLU A 107 8.87 5.21 -4.74
N LYS A 108 8.24 5.89 -5.72
CA LYS A 108 8.80 7.09 -6.38
C LYS A 108 8.55 8.39 -5.62
N ILE A 109 7.80 8.35 -4.52
CA ILE A 109 7.47 9.53 -3.74
C ILE A 109 8.69 9.91 -2.89
N GLU A 110 8.99 11.20 -2.81
CA GLU A 110 10.01 11.75 -1.89
C GLU A 110 9.45 11.75 -0.46
N TRP A 111 9.50 10.60 0.22
CA TRP A 111 8.80 10.37 1.50
C TRP A 111 9.29 11.25 2.65
N ASN A 112 10.57 11.63 2.63
CA ASN A 112 11.16 12.57 3.58
C ASN A 112 10.56 14.00 3.48
N GLU A 113 9.92 14.35 2.35
CA GLU A 113 9.16 15.59 2.21
C GLU A 113 7.72 15.48 2.76
N ILE A 114 7.28 14.25 3.07
CA ILE A 114 5.89 13.95 3.48
C ILE A 114 5.80 13.69 4.98
N VAL A 115 6.71 12.88 5.52
CA VAL A 115 6.82 12.49 6.94
C VAL A 115 8.28 12.29 7.33
N GLN A 116 8.57 12.19 8.62
CA GLN A 116 9.90 11.79 9.09
C GLN A 116 10.15 10.31 8.72
N THR A 117 11.27 10.04 8.07
CA THR A 117 11.65 8.69 7.61
C THR A 117 12.92 8.25 8.32
N SER A 118 12.99 6.97 8.67
CA SER A 118 14.22 6.35 9.17
C SER A 118 15.28 6.25 8.07
N GLU A 119 16.56 6.18 8.45
CA GLU A 119 17.68 5.96 7.52
C GLU A 119 17.54 4.65 6.74
N GLU A 120 16.94 3.63 7.36
CA GLU A 120 16.73 2.29 6.77
C GLU A 120 15.36 2.15 6.09
N PHE A 121 14.74 3.25 5.67
CA PHE A 121 13.41 3.23 5.07
C PHE A 121 13.32 2.30 3.84
N TYR A 122 12.34 1.39 3.83
CA TYR A 122 12.18 0.41 2.76
C TYR A 122 10.75 0.27 2.22
N PHE A 123 10.66 -0.25 0.99
CA PHE A 123 9.41 -0.66 0.35
C PHE A 123 9.43 -2.14 -0.02
N ASP A 124 8.36 -2.85 0.28
CA ASP A 124 8.23 -4.24 -0.12
C ASP A 124 6.85 -4.58 -0.72
N LEU A 125 6.79 -5.71 -1.44
CA LEU A 125 5.59 -6.30 -1.99
C LEU A 125 5.40 -7.68 -1.36
N VAL A 126 4.34 -7.84 -0.58
CA VAL A 126 4.09 -9.05 0.20
C VAL A 126 2.80 -9.73 -0.27
N ASN A 127 2.88 -11.03 -0.59
CA ASN A 127 1.69 -11.87 -0.71
C ASN A 127 1.35 -12.39 0.68
N TYR A 128 0.13 -12.16 1.16
CA TYR A 128 -0.30 -12.78 2.41
C TYR A 128 -0.93 -14.15 2.14
N ASP A 129 -0.69 -15.11 3.04
CA ASP A 129 -1.20 -16.48 2.96
C ASP A 129 -2.72 -16.58 3.23
#